data_AF-E6VR44-F1
#
_entry.id   AF-E6VR44-F1
#
_cell.length_a   1.000
_cell.length_b   1.000
_cell.length_c   1.000
_cell.angle_alpha   90.00
_cell.angle_beta   90.00
_cell.angle_gamma   90.00
#
_symmetry.space_group_name_H-M   'P 1'
#
loop_
_entity.id
_entity.type
_entity.pdbx_description
1 polymer ?
#
loop_
_entity_poly.entity_id
_entity_poly.type
_entity_poly.pdbx_seq_one_letter_code
_entity_poly.pdbx_strand_id
1 'polypeptide(L)'
;MRDVKSNESVLDVFLLGLKTWLAEMGWLSRSVLARFEIGRLEKELEQEYATLGRIAEQPRGRKEDKDLCLGQISFLKEEIETLKAELVQDREARMSRLRPDSDPPDKRDPDTKGDLP
;
A
#
# COMPACT_ATOMS: atom_id res chain seq x y z
N MET A 1 -36.76 37.42 14.17
CA MET A 1 -35.52 37.10 13.43
C MET A 1 -34.93 35.82 14.02
N ARG A 2 -35.17 34.68 13.37
CA ARG A 2 -34.61 33.37 13.70
C ARG A 2 -34.22 32.73 12.37
N ASP A 3 -32.99 32.92 11.92
CA ASP A 3 -32.41 32.11 10.82
C ASP A 3 -30.89 32.30 10.60
N VAL A 4 -30.11 32.39 11.68
CA VAL A 4 -28.64 32.53 11.55
C VAL A 4 -27.86 31.30 12.08
N LYS A 5 -28.44 30.48 12.96
CA LYS A 5 -27.73 29.32 13.55
C LYS A 5 -27.66 28.07 12.67
N SER A 6 -28.58 27.91 11.71
CA SER A 6 -28.67 26.67 10.89
C SER A 6 -27.61 26.62 9.79
N ASN A 7 -27.27 27.78 9.20
CA ASN A 7 -26.31 27.84 8.08
C ASN A 7 -24.87 27.61 8.52
N GLU A 8 -24.48 28.06 9.71
CA GLU A 8 -23.15 27.78 10.29
C GLU A 8 -22.97 26.27 10.49
N SER A 9 -23.98 25.58 11.05
CA SER A 9 -23.90 24.13 11.25
C SER A 9 -23.82 23.32 9.95
N VAL A 10 -24.51 23.75 8.88
CA VAL A 10 -24.47 23.03 7.58
C VAL A 10 -23.14 23.26 6.87
N LEU A 11 -22.64 24.51 6.87
CA LEU A 11 -21.34 24.83 6.30
C LEU A 11 -20.21 24.15 7.07
N ASP A 12 -20.29 24.07 8.39
CA ASP A 12 -19.30 23.38 9.23
C ASP A 12 -19.24 21.88 8.93
N VAL A 13 -20.41 21.23 8.77
CA VAL A 13 -20.48 19.82 8.38
C VAL A 13 -19.92 19.61 6.96
N PHE A 14 -20.22 20.49 6.02
CA PHE A 14 -19.67 20.43 4.67
C PHE A 14 -18.14 20.61 4.66
N LEU A 15 -17.62 21.60 5.39
CA LEU A 15 -16.18 21.85 5.52
C LEU A 15 -15.46 20.67 6.18
N LEU A 16 -16.09 20.04 7.17
CA LEU A 16 -15.56 18.82 7.79
C LEU A 16 -15.49 17.66 6.79
N GLY A 17 -16.55 17.45 6.00
CA GLY A 17 -16.57 16.45 4.93
C GLY A 17 -15.49 16.71 3.88
N LEU A 18 -15.32 17.97 3.45
CA LEU A 18 -14.30 18.36 2.49
C LEU A 18 -12.87 18.16 3.02
N LYS A 19 -12.59 18.52 4.27
CA LYS A 19 -11.28 18.26 4.91
C LYS A 19 -10.95 16.78 4.95
N THR A 20 -11.93 15.96 5.31
CA THR A 20 -11.79 14.50 5.34
C THR A 20 -11.51 13.95 3.94
N TRP A 21 -12.27 14.39 2.94
CA TRP A 21 -12.07 13.99 1.55
C TRP A 21 -10.68 14.38 1.02
N LEU A 22 -10.18 15.58 1.33
CA LEU A 22 -8.83 16.00 0.94
C LEU A 22 -7.74 15.14 1.59
N ALA A 23 -7.88 14.80 2.87
CA ALA A 23 -6.96 13.90 3.55
C ALA A 23 -6.93 12.51 2.90
N GLU A 24 -8.10 11.98 2.54
CA GLU A 24 -8.25 10.70 1.84
C GLU A 24 -7.66 10.72 0.42
N MET A 25 -7.84 11.83 -0.32
CA MET A 25 -7.22 12.03 -1.65
C MET A 25 -5.68 12.08 -1.58
N GLY A 26 -5.12 12.67 -0.53
CA GLY A 26 -3.67 12.72 -0.32
C GLY A 26 -3.06 11.32 -0.22
N TRP A 27 -3.73 10.39 0.46
CA TRP A 27 -3.27 9.01 0.54
C TRP A 27 -3.46 8.24 -0.78
N LEU A 28 -4.62 8.41 -1.44
CA LEU A 28 -4.89 7.75 -2.71
C LEU A 28 -3.87 8.14 -3.79
N SER A 29 -3.51 9.42 -3.85
CA SER A 29 -2.50 9.90 -4.80
C SER A 29 -1.13 9.27 -4.57
N ARG A 30 -0.69 9.13 -3.31
CA ARG A 30 0.57 8.42 -2.97
C ARG A 30 0.52 6.95 -3.39
N SER A 31 -0.58 6.26 -3.11
CA SER A 31 -0.77 4.86 -3.55
C SER A 31 -0.70 4.71 -5.07
N VAL A 32 -1.25 5.66 -5.82
CA VAL A 32 -1.20 5.64 -7.29
C VAL A 32 0.23 5.91 -7.80
N LEU A 33 0.92 6.89 -7.21
CA LEU A 33 2.31 7.20 -7.57
C LEU A 33 3.25 6.01 -7.32
N ALA A 34 3.11 5.34 -6.17
CA ALA A 34 3.90 4.14 -5.86
C ALA A 34 3.66 3.00 -6.87
N ARG A 35 2.40 2.76 -7.26
CA ARG A 35 2.08 1.77 -8.31
C ARG A 35 2.66 2.15 -9.68
N PHE A 36 2.64 3.44 -10.01
CA PHE A 36 3.25 3.92 -11.25
C PHE A 36 4.77 3.71 -11.24
N GLU A 37 5.42 3.99 -10.12
CA GLU A 37 6.85 3.76 -9.93
C GLU A 37 7.21 2.28 -10.06
N ILE A 38 6.46 1.38 -9.42
CA ILE A 38 6.62 -0.07 -9.60
C ILE A 38 6.52 -0.44 -11.08
N GLY A 39 5.51 0.05 -11.80
CA GLY A 39 5.34 -0.23 -13.22
C GLY A 39 6.49 0.32 -14.09
N ARG A 40 7.11 1.44 -13.69
CA ARG A 40 8.32 1.96 -14.35
C ARG A 40 9.51 1.03 -14.11
N LEU A 41 9.73 0.62 -12.86
CA LEU A 41 10.83 -0.27 -12.48
C LEU A 41 10.70 -1.66 -13.11
N GLU A 42 9.48 -2.19 -13.22
CA GLU A 42 9.20 -3.46 -13.90
C GLU A 42 9.57 -3.40 -15.39
N LYS A 43 9.32 -2.26 -16.06
CA LYS A 43 9.74 -2.04 -17.46
C LYS A 43 11.26 -1.93 -17.58
N GLU A 44 11.91 -1.28 -16.65
CA GLU A 44 13.38 -1.18 -16.61
C GLU A 44 14.01 -2.56 -16.39
N LEU A 45 13.42 -3.39 -15.51
CA LEU A 45 13.82 -4.76 -15.28
C LEU A 45 13.70 -5.63 -16.53
N GLU A 46 12.61 -5.50 -17.29
CA GLU A 46 12.44 -6.20 -18.58
C GLU A 46 13.53 -5.80 -19.59
N GLN A 47 13.88 -4.51 -19.65
CA GLN A 47 14.95 -4.02 -20.52
C GLN A 47 16.32 -4.59 -20.13
N GLU A 48 16.62 -4.68 -18.83
CA GLU A 48 17.87 -5.28 -18.36
C GLU A 48 17.93 -6.78 -18.69
N TYR A 49 16.84 -7.53 -18.55
CA TYR A 49 16.81 -8.91 -19.00
C TYR A 49 17.05 -9.06 -20.51
N ALA A 50 16.47 -8.19 -21.33
CA ALA A 50 16.73 -8.19 -22.77
C ALA A 50 18.20 -7.86 -23.09
N THR A 51 18.81 -6.93 -22.35
CA THR A 51 20.24 -6.61 -22.46
C THR A 51 21.11 -7.79 -22.06
N LEU A 52 20.80 -8.46 -20.95
CA LEU A 52 21.51 -9.66 -20.50
C LEU A 52 21.43 -10.78 -21.56
N GLY A 53 20.27 -10.97 -22.18
CA GLY A 53 20.09 -11.91 -23.29
C GLY A 53 21.00 -11.60 -24.48
N ARG A 54 21.05 -10.33 -24.90
CA ARG A 54 21.96 -9.88 -25.98
C ARG A 54 23.44 -10.07 -25.64
N ILE A 55 23.83 -9.84 -24.37
CA ILE A 55 25.20 -10.11 -23.91
C ILE A 55 25.50 -11.61 -23.94
N ALA A 56 24.53 -12.46 -23.60
CA ALA A 56 24.69 -13.91 -23.63
C ALA A 56 24.88 -14.45 -25.07
N GLU A 57 24.25 -13.84 -26.07
CA GLU A 57 24.46 -14.17 -27.49
C GLU A 57 25.87 -13.80 -27.98
N GLN A 58 26.47 -12.72 -27.42
CA GLN A 58 27.79 -12.22 -27.81
C GLN A 58 28.71 -11.99 -26.59
N PRO A 59 29.18 -13.06 -25.92
CA PRO A 59 29.81 -12.96 -24.60
C PRO A 59 31.26 -12.47 -24.61
N ARG A 60 31.94 -12.46 -25.76
CA ARG A 60 33.38 -12.15 -25.83
C ARG A 60 33.66 -10.69 -25.47
N GLY A 61 34.46 -10.47 -24.42
CA GLY A 61 34.88 -9.15 -23.98
C GLY A 61 33.83 -8.34 -23.21
N ARG A 62 32.67 -8.94 -22.85
CA ARG A 62 31.53 -8.25 -22.21
C ARG A 62 31.28 -8.69 -20.77
N LYS A 63 32.32 -9.15 -20.08
CA LYS A 63 32.18 -9.66 -18.70
C LYS A 63 31.72 -8.56 -17.74
N GLU A 64 32.33 -7.37 -17.84
CA GLU A 64 31.97 -6.21 -17.01
C GLU A 64 30.53 -5.75 -17.27
N ASP A 65 30.13 -5.64 -18.55
CA ASP A 65 28.74 -5.34 -18.94
C ASP A 65 27.75 -6.34 -18.33
N LYS A 66 28.10 -7.63 -18.33
CA LYS A 66 27.27 -8.69 -17.76
C LYS A 66 27.13 -8.53 -16.25
N ASP A 67 28.23 -8.30 -15.55
CA ASP A 67 28.24 -8.17 -14.09
C ASP A 67 27.45 -6.93 -13.64
N LEU A 68 27.57 -5.82 -14.37
CA LEU A 68 26.76 -4.61 -14.14
C LEU A 68 25.27 -4.87 -14.34
N CYS A 69 24.89 -5.49 -15.46
CA CYS A 69 23.50 -5.80 -15.78
C CYS A 69 22.86 -6.73 -14.72
N LEU A 70 23.61 -7.74 -14.24
CA LEU A 70 23.17 -8.60 -13.16
C LEU A 70 22.97 -7.84 -11.84
N GLY A 71 23.85 -6.88 -11.53
CA GLY A 71 23.71 -6.00 -10.38
C GLY A 71 22.45 -5.14 -10.46
N GLN A 72 22.18 -4.53 -11.62
CA GLN A 72 20.98 -3.73 -11.86
C GLN A 72 19.71 -4.58 -11.73
N ILE A 73 19.68 -5.78 -12.31
CA ILE A 73 18.56 -6.72 -12.16
C ILE A 73 18.31 -7.05 -10.68
N SER A 74 19.36 -7.31 -9.90
CA SER A 74 19.23 -7.61 -8.48
C SER A 74 18.63 -6.43 -7.72
N PHE A 75 19.17 -5.23 -7.95
CA PHE A 75 18.70 -4.00 -7.33
C PHE A 75 17.22 -3.71 -7.66
N LEU A 76 16.86 -3.76 -8.94
CA LEU A 76 15.50 -3.48 -9.39
C LEU A 76 14.47 -4.44 -8.77
N LYS A 77 14.82 -5.72 -8.63
CA LYS A 77 13.95 -6.71 -7.96
C LYS A 77 13.74 -6.37 -6.50
N GLU A 78 14.80 -6.07 -5.77
CA GLU A 78 14.74 -5.72 -4.35
C GLU A 78 13.90 -4.46 -4.13
N GLU A 79 14.09 -3.44 -4.97
CA GLU A 79 13.35 -2.18 -4.90
C GLU A 79 11.85 -2.39 -5.19
N ILE A 80 11.52 -3.16 -6.23
CA ILE A 80 10.12 -3.49 -6.56
C ILE A 80 9.43 -4.23 -5.41
N GLU A 81 10.09 -5.23 -4.82
CA GLU A 81 9.53 -5.99 -3.70
C GLU A 81 9.36 -5.11 -2.45
N THR A 82 10.33 -4.21 -2.19
CA THR A 82 10.24 -3.24 -1.09
C THR A 82 9.03 -2.32 -1.26
N LEU A 83 8.85 -1.71 -2.44
CA LEU A 83 7.70 -0.84 -2.72
C LEU A 83 6.35 -1.59 -2.67
N LYS A 84 6.32 -2.85 -3.13
CA LYS A 84 5.13 -3.70 -3.01
C LYS A 84 4.79 -3.98 -1.55
N ALA A 85 5.78 -4.29 -0.72
CA ALA A 85 5.59 -4.51 0.71
C ALA A 85 5.10 -3.24 1.43
N GLU A 86 5.67 -2.08 1.11
CA GLU A 86 5.24 -0.78 1.66
C GLU A 86 3.77 -0.48 1.32
N LEU A 87 3.35 -0.71 0.08
CA LEU A 87 1.95 -0.55 -0.34
C LEU A 87 0.98 -1.47 0.44
N VAL A 88 1.39 -2.70 0.74
CA VAL A 88 0.59 -3.64 1.54
C VAL A 88 0.52 -3.16 2.99
N GLN A 89 1.65 -2.79 3.59
CA GLN A 89 1.69 -2.29 4.97
C GLN A 89 0.87 -1.01 5.15
N ASP A 90 0.96 -0.07 4.21
CA ASP A 90 0.19 1.17 4.25
C ASP A 90 -1.33 0.90 4.17
N ARG A 91 -1.74 -0.06 3.32
CA ARG A 91 -3.12 -0.54 3.26
C ARG A 91 -3.57 -1.21 4.57
N GLU A 92 -2.74 -2.07 5.17
CA GLU A 92 -3.06 -2.76 6.42
C GLU A 92 -3.16 -1.79 7.60
N ALA A 93 -2.21 -0.86 7.72
CA ALA A 93 -2.22 0.19 8.73
C ALA A 93 -3.50 1.04 8.64
N ARG A 94 -3.95 1.35 7.41
CA ARG A 94 -5.23 2.03 7.19
C ARG A 94 -6.42 1.18 7.65
N MET A 95 -6.50 -0.09 7.23
CA MET A 95 -7.61 -0.98 7.60
C MET A 95 -7.68 -1.24 9.10
N SER A 96 -6.55 -1.30 9.79
CA SER A 96 -6.48 -1.44 11.24
C SER A 96 -7.06 -0.22 11.96
N ARG A 97 -6.78 1.01 11.49
CA ARG A 97 -7.35 2.24 12.05
C ARG A 97 -8.87 2.35 11.87
N LEU A 98 -9.41 1.69 10.85
CA LEU A 98 -10.85 1.67 10.56
C LEU A 98 -11.60 0.55 11.31
N ARG A 99 -10.89 -0.34 12.02
CA ARG A 99 -11.48 -1.35 12.91
C ARG A 99 -11.26 -0.96 14.37
N PRO A 100 -12.05 -0.05 14.95
CA PRO A 100 -12.17 0.05 16.39
C PRO A 100 -13.02 -1.15 16.84
N ASP A 101 -12.45 -2.07 17.60
CA ASP A 101 -13.16 -3.15 18.30
C ASP A 101 -13.92 -4.15 17.42
N SER A 102 -13.24 -5.22 17.00
CA SER A 102 -13.90 -6.53 17.08
C SER A 102 -14.11 -6.81 18.57
N ASP A 103 -15.37 -6.82 19.01
CA ASP A 103 -15.78 -7.11 20.38
C ASP A 103 -14.89 -8.19 21.03
N PRO A 104 -14.45 -8.02 22.30
CA PRO A 104 -13.80 -9.12 23.01
C PRO A 104 -14.74 -10.33 22.99
N PRO A 105 -14.22 -11.57 22.88
CA PRO A 105 -15.05 -12.76 22.91
C PRO A 105 -15.93 -12.70 24.17
N ASP A 106 -17.24 -12.69 23.94
CA ASP A 106 -18.28 -12.73 24.95
C ASP A 106 -18.00 -13.90 25.90
N LYS A 107 -17.43 -13.58 27.07
CA LYS A 107 -17.27 -14.50 28.18
C LYS A 107 -18.64 -14.71 28.81
N ARG A 108 -19.54 -15.39 28.11
CA ARG A 108 -20.68 -16.04 28.76
C ARG A 108 -20.13 -17.22 29.56
N ASP A 109 -20.30 -17.11 30.87
CA ASP A 109 -19.73 -17.92 31.93
C ASP A 109 -19.85 -19.44 31.73
N PRO A 110 -18.83 -20.23 32.11
CA PRO A 110 -18.96 -21.67 32.30
C PRO A 110 -19.54 -21.94 33.69
N ASP A 111 -20.81 -21.63 33.92
CA ASP A 111 -21.47 -22.05 35.15
C ASP A 111 -22.92 -22.49 34.90
N THR A 112 -23.05 -23.73 34.44
CA THR A 112 -24.19 -24.57 34.80
C THR A 112 -23.66 -25.92 35.28
N LYS A 113 -23.27 -25.93 36.56
CA LYS A 113 -23.40 -27.13 37.39
C LYS A 113 -24.89 -27.48 37.52
N GLY A 114 -25.17 -28.78 37.52
CA GLY A 114 -26.46 -29.39 37.89
C GLY A 114 -27.31 -29.73 36.66
N ASP A 115 -27.76 -30.95 36.42
CA ASP A 115 -28.00 -32.07 37.34
C ASP A 115 -27.95 -33.41 36.60
N LEU A 116 -27.32 -34.41 37.22
CA LEU A 116 -27.73 -35.82 37.07
C LEU A 116 -29.05 -35.99 37.84
N PRO A 117 -30.00 -36.77 37.31
CA PRO A 117 -30.09 -38.16 37.76
C PRO A 117 -29.80 -39.20 36.67
#